data_AF-A0A2Z6S908-F1
#
_entry.id   AF-A0A2Z6S908-F1
#
_cell.length_a   1.000
_cell.length_b   1.000
_cell.length_c   1.000
_cell.angle_alpha   90.00
_cell.angle_beta   90.00
_cell.angle_gamma   90.00
#
_symmetry.space_group_name_H-M   'P 1'
#
loop_
_entity.id
_entity.type
_entity.pdbx_description
1 polymer ?
#
loop_
_entity_poly.entity_id
_entity_poly.type
_entity_poly.pdbx_seq_one_letter_code
_entity_poly.pdbx_strand_id
1 'polypeptide(L)'
;MKKTILAIGSTGLGKTTMARLLCGANVEGSSGTDSSTKEAEIHETDEFLYIDTRGFGDSFGTPDEEIFHDMMRLFQRHGKNNIFNIDIILWFCSESGREMDHLRREAKFIQRFTEYTDGCESIDIWKNVLIITKGTFPSRELVNGPKSAAKNACQAFYNMQINEDFSFIKHFPCWIYDIDSLSRDSILWAKMDPETRLDFNCYSQDEIKSKIQHFIPDFSPISVHFKKGKCQKCDSIGDPRLFSSRCHTTLTFKHSIEIDYFHPEQTVRFHSGSKFLGHEPDETSIKKFLENKLASNPNKPPESQVSSEIGEEIVELSKSDLDGFQMQETPEPPQPSRMSQIISQVSQAASKASRVAVSLLPTVAVARNITFGSVTGGVAYTPSVYLLSAASTSVAVLAVCIGGVMYYYETKHIKCKMCKRFIGEIGCIEKCDNCKEEWEKTGCETGYGCCKQKEETLGCQACEKCTICQETAIKLNSQGCRQCCAKCKEMWNTPGCDVSFEHNVVMID
;
A
#
# COMPACT_ATOMS: atom_id res chain seq x y z
N MET A 1 48.29 -8.24 -18.20
CA MET A 1 47.35 -9.05 -17.39
C MET A 1 46.11 -9.25 -18.26
N LYS A 2 45.58 -10.48 -18.33
CA LYS A 2 44.40 -10.80 -19.15
C LYS A 2 43.19 -10.02 -18.62
N LYS A 3 42.31 -9.60 -19.53
CA LYS A 3 41.07 -8.91 -19.20
C LYS A 3 39.92 -9.90 -19.12
N THR A 4 39.26 -9.96 -17.97
CA THR A 4 38.15 -10.87 -17.72
C THR A 4 36.84 -10.26 -18.20
N ILE A 5 36.17 -10.94 -19.12
CA ILE A 5 34.91 -10.53 -19.72
C ILE A 5 33.84 -11.54 -19.34
N LEU A 6 32.78 -11.11 -18.67
CA LEU A 6 31.62 -11.94 -18.36
C LEU A 6 30.47 -11.62 -19.32
N ALA A 7 29.99 -12.61 -20.07
CA ALA A 7 28.87 -12.43 -20.99
C ALA A 7 27.57 -12.95 -20.39
N ILE A 8 26.55 -12.09 -20.30
CA ILE A 8 25.23 -12.42 -19.74
C ILE A 8 24.16 -12.06 -20.77
N GLY A 9 23.10 -12.86 -20.86
CA GLY A 9 21.94 -12.56 -21.70
C GLY A 9 21.23 -13.81 -22.21
N SER A 10 20.03 -13.63 -22.76
CA SER A 10 19.21 -14.69 -23.33
C SER A 10 19.87 -15.39 -24.55
N THR A 11 19.33 -16.55 -24.94
CA THR A 11 19.81 -17.32 -26.10
C THR A 11 19.59 -16.57 -27.41
N GLY A 12 20.48 -16.78 -28.38
CA GLY A 12 20.40 -16.16 -29.70
C GLY A 12 20.83 -14.69 -29.77
N LEU A 13 21.25 -14.08 -28.65
CA LEU A 13 21.66 -12.67 -28.61
C LEU A 13 23.16 -12.43 -28.94
N GLY A 14 23.92 -13.47 -29.27
CA GLY A 14 25.27 -13.32 -29.82
C GLY A 14 26.44 -13.41 -28.83
N LYS A 15 26.22 -13.93 -27.61
CA LYS A 15 27.28 -14.18 -26.62
C LYS A 15 28.41 -15.07 -27.15
N THR A 16 28.07 -16.29 -27.59
CA THR A 16 29.02 -17.25 -28.18
C THR A 16 29.68 -16.71 -29.47
N THR A 17 28.95 -15.92 -30.26
CA THR A 17 29.53 -15.22 -31.42
C THR A 17 30.62 -14.25 -30.97
N MET A 18 30.36 -13.45 -29.93
CA MET A 18 31.37 -12.54 -29.37
C MET A 18 32.56 -13.31 -28.79
N ALA A 19 32.34 -14.45 -28.13
CA ALA A 19 33.41 -15.33 -27.67
C ALA A 19 34.32 -15.78 -28.82
N ARG A 20 33.74 -16.20 -29.95
CA ARG A 20 34.47 -16.58 -31.17
C ARG A 20 35.32 -15.42 -31.70
N LEU A 21 34.75 -14.22 -31.78
CA LEU A 21 35.43 -13.05 -32.34
C LEU A 21 36.58 -12.56 -31.44
N LEU A 22 36.39 -12.58 -30.12
CA LEU A 22 37.40 -12.11 -29.18
C LEU A 22 38.49 -13.15 -28.89
N CYS A 23 38.13 -14.44 -28.89
CA CYS A 23 39.02 -15.51 -28.42
C CYS A 23 39.38 -16.55 -29.49
N GLY A 24 38.86 -16.44 -30.72
CA GLY A 24 39.06 -17.47 -31.75
C GLY A 24 38.46 -18.83 -31.38
N ALA A 25 37.45 -18.84 -30.50
CA ALA A 25 36.87 -20.07 -29.99
C ALA A 25 36.19 -20.88 -31.11
N ASN A 26 36.63 -22.12 -31.33
CA ASN A 26 36.02 -23.08 -32.26
C ASN A 26 34.72 -23.65 -31.67
N VAL A 27 33.71 -22.81 -31.48
CA VAL A 27 32.38 -23.21 -31.01
C VAL A 27 31.39 -22.99 -32.13
N GLU A 28 30.68 -24.04 -32.57
CA GLU A 28 29.57 -23.92 -33.53
C GLU A 28 28.44 -23.12 -32.87
N GLY A 29 28.11 -21.95 -33.43
CA GLY A 29 26.99 -21.16 -32.94
C GLY A 29 25.70 -21.78 -33.47
N SER A 30 24.78 -22.20 -32.60
CA SER A 30 23.44 -22.60 -33.05
C SER A 30 22.57 -21.35 -33.24
N SER A 31 21.95 -21.22 -34.41
CA SER A 31 20.93 -20.19 -34.70
C SER A 31 19.52 -20.59 -34.21
N GLY A 32 19.43 -21.64 -33.39
CA GLY A 32 18.18 -22.19 -32.87
C GLY A 32 17.72 -21.55 -31.56
N THR A 33 16.50 -21.90 -31.15
CA THR A 33 15.93 -21.52 -29.84
C THR A 33 16.52 -22.30 -28.67
N ASP A 34 17.34 -23.32 -28.95
CA ASP A 34 18.01 -24.14 -27.94
C ASP A 34 19.44 -23.64 -27.71
N SER A 35 19.80 -23.39 -26.45
CA SER A 35 21.15 -23.03 -26.02
C SER A 35 22.22 -23.95 -26.60
N SER A 36 23.17 -23.39 -27.35
CA SER A 36 24.40 -24.11 -27.71
C SER A 36 25.26 -24.41 -26.47
N THR A 37 25.24 -23.51 -25.48
CA THR A 37 26.07 -23.54 -24.27
C THR A 37 25.28 -24.14 -23.10
N LYS A 38 25.60 -25.37 -22.71
CA LYS A 38 24.87 -26.13 -21.65
C LYS A 38 25.32 -25.79 -20.23
N GLU A 39 26.57 -25.38 -20.07
CA GLU A 39 27.23 -24.93 -18.84
C GLU A 39 28.05 -23.66 -19.14
N ALA A 40 28.41 -22.87 -18.13
CA ALA A 40 29.28 -21.71 -18.37
C ALA A 40 30.68 -22.16 -18.85
N GLU A 41 31.13 -21.63 -19.98
CA GLU A 41 32.40 -21.98 -20.61
C GLU A 41 33.40 -20.82 -20.52
N ILE A 42 34.68 -21.17 -20.35
CA ILE A 42 35.78 -20.19 -20.36
C ILE A 42 36.55 -20.34 -21.66
N HIS A 43 36.66 -19.24 -22.40
CA HIS A 43 37.54 -19.10 -23.55
C HIS A 43 38.69 -18.16 -23.17
N GLU A 44 39.92 -18.65 -23.30
CA GLU A 44 41.10 -17.93 -22.83
C GLU A 44 42.08 -17.69 -23.99
N THR A 45 42.58 -16.45 -24.05
CA THR A 45 43.69 -16.04 -24.92
C THR A 45 44.76 -15.35 -24.08
N ASP A 46 45.81 -14.82 -24.71
CA ASP A 46 46.82 -14.01 -24.03
C ASP A 46 46.29 -12.64 -23.56
N GLU A 47 45.20 -12.17 -24.17
CA GLU A 47 44.60 -10.86 -23.90
C GLU A 47 43.33 -10.96 -23.05
N PHE A 48 42.52 -11.99 -23.26
CA PHE A 48 41.19 -12.11 -22.67
C PHE A 48 40.95 -13.42 -21.93
N LEU A 49 40.13 -13.34 -20.90
CA LEU A 49 39.43 -14.46 -20.27
C LEU A 49 37.93 -14.22 -20.44
N TYR A 50 37.32 -14.80 -21.48
CA TYR A 50 35.92 -14.64 -21.79
C TYR A 50 35.09 -15.77 -21.18
N ILE A 51 34.05 -15.42 -20.43
CA ILE A 51 33.15 -16.37 -19.78
C ILE A 51 31.81 -16.32 -20.50
N ASP A 52 31.53 -17.32 -21.32
CA ASP A 52 30.26 -17.47 -22.02
C ASP A 52 29.26 -18.19 -21.11
N THR A 53 28.20 -17.49 -20.68
CA THR A 53 27.16 -18.12 -19.86
C THR A 53 26.10 -18.77 -20.74
N ARG A 54 25.46 -19.82 -20.20
CA ARG A 54 24.20 -20.32 -20.75
C ARG A 54 23.19 -19.18 -20.92
N GLY A 55 22.35 -19.27 -21.96
CA GLY A 55 21.30 -18.29 -22.18
C GLY A 55 20.20 -18.35 -21.11
N PHE A 56 19.83 -17.17 -20.61
CA PHE A 56 18.71 -17.04 -19.69
C PHE A 56 17.40 -17.31 -20.42
N GLY A 57 16.52 -18.16 -19.86
CA GLY A 57 15.23 -18.53 -20.46
C GLY A 57 15.16 -19.95 -21.05
N ASP A 58 16.30 -20.63 -21.23
CA ASP A 58 16.38 -22.00 -21.75
C ASP A 58 16.39 -23.07 -20.64
N SER A 59 16.02 -22.70 -19.42
CA SER A 59 16.01 -23.59 -18.26
C SER A 59 14.84 -24.60 -18.35
N PHE A 60 14.92 -25.55 -19.28
CA PHE A 60 14.23 -26.83 -19.15
C PHE A 60 14.79 -27.57 -17.92
N GLY A 61 14.30 -27.21 -16.73
CA GLY A 61 14.48 -27.96 -15.48
C GLY A 61 15.50 -27.42 -14.46
N THR A 62 16.42 -26.52 -14.82
CA THR A 62 17.45 -26.01 -13.89
C THR A 62 17.07 -24.62 -13.33
N PRO A 63 16.94 -24.44 -12.00
CA PRO A 63 16.65 -23.14 -11.40
C PRO A 63 17.78 -22.12 -11.61
N ASP A 64 17.43 -20.83 -11.77
CA ASP A 64 18.41 -19.73 -11.92
C ASP A 64 19.44 -19.69 -10.77
N GLU A 65 19.06 -20.15 -9.58
CA GLU A 65 19.93 -20.26 -8.41
C GLU A 65 21.08 -21.24 -8.63
N GLU A 66 20.80 -22.37 -9.25
CA GLU A 66 21.79 -23.41 -9.52
C GLU A 66 22.77 -22.92 -10.60
N ILE A 67 22.26 -22.25 -11.63
CA ILE A 67 23.07 -21.61 -12.68
C ILE A 67 24.02 -20.58 -12.07
N PHE A 68 23.52 -19.72 -11.17
CA PHE A 68 24.35 -18.74 -10.48
C PHE A 68 25.44 -19.43 -9.64
N HIS A 69 25.08 -20.45 -8.85
CA HIS A 69 26.05 -21.19 -8.05
C HIS A 69 27.12 -21.90 -8.88
N ASP A 70 26.76 -22.48 -10.03
CA ASP A 70 27.73 -23.14 -10.91
C ASP A 70 28.76 -22.14 -11.47
N MET A 71 28.29 -20.96 -11.87
CA MET A 71 29.16 -19.86 -12.28
C MET A 71 30.05 -19.37 -11.12
N MET A 72 29.50 -19.21 -9.91
CA MET A 72 30.31 -18.80 -8.76
C MET A 72 31.35 -19.86 -8.36
N ARG A 73 31.03 -21.16 -8.48
CA ARG A 73 31.99 -22.25 -8.30
C ARG A 73 33.07 -22.24 -9.37
N LEU A 74 32.74 -21.84 -10.60
CA LEU A 74 33.72 -21.62 -11.66
C LEU A 74 34.67 -20.47 -11.28
N PHE A 75 34.13 -19.33 -10.85
CA PHE A 75 34.94 -18.19 -10.40
C PHE A 75 35.85 -18.55 -9.22
N GLN A 76 35.34 -19.31 -8.24
CA GLN A 76 36.14 -19.78 -7.12
C GLN A 76 37.30 -20.69 -7.56
N ARG A 77 37.08 -21.55 -8.56
CA ARG A 77 38.13 -22.45 -9.10
C ARG A 77 39.22 -21.68 -9.85
N HIS A 78 38.86 -20.62 -10.55
CA HIS A 78 39.79 -19.82 -11.36
C HIS A 78 40.33 -18.57 -10.63
N GLY A 79 39.80 -18.25 -9.46
CA GLY A 79 40.24 -17.15 -8.62
C GLY A 79 41.63 -17.37 -8.03
N LYS A 80 42.30 -16.26 -7.71
CA LYS A 80 43.61 -16.27 -7.02
C LYS A 80 43.44 -15.63 -5.66
N ASN A 81 44.02 -16.24 -4.62
CA ASN A 81 43.90 -15.76 -3.24
C ASN A 81 42.44 -15.56 -2.80
N ASN A 82 41.55 -16.46 -3.21
CA ASN A 82 40.10 -16.38 -2.99
C ASN A 82 39.43 -15.13 -3.60
N ILE A 83 40.05 -14.49 -4.59
CA ILE A 83 39.50 -13.35 -5.31
C ILE A 83 39.42 -13.68 -6.79
N PHE A 84 38.29 -13.38 -7.42
CA PHE A 84 38.12 -13.44 -8.86
C PHE A 84 37.72 -12.07 -9.39
N ASN A 85 38.45 -11.54 -10.37
CA ASN A 85 38.22 -10.20 -10.90
C ASN A 85 37.51 -10.26 -12.25
N ILE A 86 36.46 -9.45 -12.39
CA ILE A 86 35.70 -9.27 -13.63
C ILE A 86 35.97 -7.83 -14.10
N ASP A 87 36.68 -7.65 -15.21
CA ASP A 87 36.97 -6.30 -15.73
C ASP A 87 35.71 -5.64 -16.34
N ILE A 88 34.85 -6.43 -16.98
CA ILE A 88 33.63 -5.94 -17.64
C ILE A 88 32.56 -7.03 -17.73
N ILE A 89 31.29 -6.63 -17.58
CA ILE A 89 30.12 -7.46 -17.88
C ILE A 89 29.52 -6.99 -19.21
N LEU A 90 29.48 -7.88 -20.19
CA LEU A 90 28.76 -7.66 -21.44
C LEU A 90 27.35 -8.22 -21.28
N TRP A 91 26.35 -7.33 -21.18
CA TRP A 91 24.96 -7.72 -21.06
C TRP A 91 24.26 -7.63 -22.42
N PHE A 92 24.07 -8.78 -23.04
CA PHE A 92 23.42 -8.92 -24.35
C PHE A 92 21.91 -8.87 -24.19
N CYS A 93 21.30 -7.84 -24.78
CA CYS A 93 19.88 -7.55 -24.69
C CYS A 93 19.24 -7.51 -26.07
N SER A 94 17.98 -7.95 -26.17
CA SER A 94 17.13 -7.56 -27.29
C SER A 94 16.78 -6.07 -27.18
N GLU A 95 16.69 -5.37 -28.31
CA GLU A 95 16.22 -3.99 -28.35
C GLU A 95 14.80 -3.89 -27.80
N SER A 96 14.61 -3.07 -26.76
CA SER A 96 13.31 -2.86 -26.14
C SER A 96 13.26 -1.58 -25.32
N GLY A 97 12.28 -0.74 -25.63
CA GLY A 97 11.93 0.40 -24.78
C GLY A 97 11.18 0.03 -23.50
N ARG A 98 10.74 -1.22 -23.36
CA ARG A 98 10.01 -1.72 -22.18
C ARG A 98 10.84 -2.73 -21.41
N GLU A 99 10.67 -2.72 -20.10
CA GLU A 99 11.21 -3.73 -19.21
C GLU A 99 10.46 -5.05 -19.38
N MET A 100 11.18 -6.10 -19.81
CA MET A 100 10.64 -7.44 -20.03
C MET A 100 11.06 -8.40 -18.93
N ASP A 101 10.34 -9.52 -18.78
CA ASP A 101 10.58 -10.52 -17.71
C ASP A 101 11.97 -11.14 -17.76
N HIS A 102 12.52 -11.41 -18.95
CA HIS A 102 13.88 -11.94 -19.06
C HIS A 102 14.92 -10.88 -18.65
N LEU A 103 14.74 -9.61 -19.06
CA LEU A 103 15.62 -8.50 -18.64
C LEU A 103 15.61 -8.34 -17.12
N ARG A 104 14.44 -8.46 -16.48
CA ARG A 104 14.32 -8.44 -15.01
C ARG A 104 15.08 -9.56 -14.33
N ARG A 105 15.03 -10.78 -14.89
CA ARG A 105 15.74 -11.96 -14.37
C ARG A 105 17.25 -11.81 -14.53
N GLU A 106 17.70 -11.42 -15.72
CA GLU A 106 19.11 -11.15 -16.02
C GLU A 106 19.67 -10.03 -15.14
N ALA A 107 18.92 -8.93 -14.96
CA ALA A 107 19.35 -7.83 -14.13
C ALA A 107 19.47 -8.22 -12.64
N LYS A 108 18.53 -9.02 -12.13
CA LYS A 108 18.64 -9.60 -10.79
C LYS A 108 19.87 -10.48 -10.66
N PHE A 109 20.17 -11.30 -11.67
CA PHE A 109 21.35 -12.14 -11.68
C PHE A 109 22.65 -11.32 -11.60
N ILE A 110 22.76 -10.24 -12.39
CA ILE A 110 23.91 -9.32 -12.32
C ILE A 110 24.00 -8.68 -10.92
N GLN A 111 22.88 -8.19 -10.38
CA GLN A 111 22.87 -7.52 -9.08
C GLN A 111 23.39 -8.41 -7.94
N ARG A 112 23.16 -9.73 -8.02
CA ARG A 112 23.58 -10.69 -6.99
C ARG A 112 25.10 -10.76 -6.80
N PHE A 113 25.92 -10.28 -7.73
CA PHE A 113 27.36 -10.16 -7.48
C PHE A 113 27.68 -9.32 -6.25
N THR A 114 26.80 -8.39 -5.87
CA THR A 114 26.91 -7.61 -4.63
C THR A 114 27.05 -8.50 -3.40
N GLU A 115 26.43 -9.69 -3.39
CA GLU A 115 26.53 -10.65 -2.29
C GLU A 115 27.97 -11.12 -2.04
N TYR A 116 28.87 -10.96 -3.03
CA TYR A 116 30.25 -11.43 -3.04
C TYR A 116 31.29 -10.31 -3.19
N THR A 117 30.88 -9.04 -3.25
CA THR A 117 31.80 -7.91 -3.39
C THR A 117 31.84 -7.12 -2.08
N ASP A 118 32.92 -7.28 -1.31
CA ASP A 118 33.06 -6.58 -0.04
C ASP A 118 33.34 -5.08 -0.27
N GLY A 119 32.57 -4.20 0.39
CA GLY A 119 32.76 -2.74 0.34
C GLY A 119 32.37 -2.05 -0.97
N CYS A 120 31.80 -2.79 -1.92
CA CYS A 120 31.27 -2.26 -3.19
C CYS A 120 29.82 -1.79 -3.00
N GLU A 121 29.48 -0.56 -3.42
CA GLU A 121 28.08 -0.14 -3.43
C GLU A 121 27.33 -0.90 -4.53
N SER A 122 26.07 -1.32 -4.30
CA SER A 122 25.32 -2.09 -5.33
C SER A 122 25.24 -1.40 -6.69
N ILE A 123 25.31 -0.08 -6.71
CA ILE A 123 25.27 0.72 -7.94
C ILE A 123 26.58 0.61 -8.74
N ASP A 124 27.70 0.32 -8.08
CA ASP A 124 29.02 0.20 -8.70
C ASP A 124 29.15 -1.05 -9.58
N ILE A 125 28.37 -2.10 -9.31
CA ILE A 125 28.28 -3.27 -10.21
C ILE A 125 27.88 -2.81 -11.62
N TRP A 126 26.90 -1.91 -11.70
CA TRP A 126 26.37 -1.41 -12.98
C TRP A 126 27.31 -0.49 -13.73
N LYS A 127 28.26 0.15 -13.02
CA LYS A 127 29.31 0.95 -13.67
C LYS A 127 30.19 0.10 -14.57
N ASN A 128 30.23 -1.22 -14.35
CA ASN A 128 31.00 -2.21 -15.10
C ASN A 128 30.19 -3.00 -16.13
N VAL A 129 28.95 -2.58 -16.40
CA VAL A 129 28.07 -3.23 -17.36
C VAL A 129 28.05 -2.45 -18.67
N LEU A 130 28.30 -3.15 -19.78
CA LEU A 130 28.07 -2.66 -21.13
C LEU A 130 26.88 -3.40 -21.74
N ILE A 131 25.79 -2.68 -22.02
CA ILE A 131 24.64 -3.24 -22.73
C ILE A 131 25.01 -3.39 -24.20
N ILE A 132 24.86 -4.60 -24.74
CA ILE A 132 25.05 -4.91 -26.16
C ILE A 132 23.70 -5.24 -26.79
N THR A 133 23.34 -4.57 -27.88
CA THR A 133 22.14 -4.91 -28.67
C THR A 133 22.52 -5.23 -30.11
N LYS A 134 21.80 -6.19 -30.72
CA LYS A 134 21.97 -6.52 -32.13
C LYS A 134 21.20 -5.54 -32.99
N GLY A 135 21.89 -4.59 -33.60
CA GLY A 135 21.27 -3.58 -34.45
C GLY A 135 22.22 -2.45 -34.83
N THR A 136 21.76 -1.61 -35.76
CA THR A 136 22.52 -0.48 -36.31
C THR A 136 22.09 0.87 -35.71
N PHE A 137 20.92 0.93 -35.04
CA PHE A 137 20.33 2.18 -34.58
C PHE A 137 20.71 2.50 -33.12
N PRO A 138 21.41 3.61 -32.84
CA PRO A 138 21.77 4.03 -31.49
C PRO A 138 20.61 4.76 -30.78
N SER A 139 19.35 4.38 -31.05
CA SER A 139 18.23 5.04 -30.39
C SER A 139 18.29 4.75 -28.89
N ARG A 140 18.45 5.82 -28.10
CA ARG A 140 18.49 5.75 -26.63
C ARG A 140 17.25 5.08 -26.07
N GLU A 141 16.12 5.17 -26.78
CA GLU A 141 14.86 4.57 -26.37
C GLU A 141 14.89 3.04 -26.39
N LEU A 142 15.71 2.42 -27.26
CA LEU A 142 15.79 0.97 -27.42
C LEU A 142 16.50 0.25 -26.27
N VAL A 143 17.13 1.00 -25.36
CA VAL A 143 17.77 0.46 -24.15
C VAL A 143 17.11 0.92 -22.85
N ASN A 144 15.97 1.60 -22.93
CA ASN A 144 15.21 2.00 -21.74
C ASN A 144 14.74 0.78 -20.94
N GLY A 145 14.36 -0.31 -21.61
CA GLY A 145 13.95 -1.55 -20.95
C GLY A 145 15.05 -2.16 -20.07
N PRO A 146 16.24 -2.47 -20.63
CA PRO A 146 17.39 -2.93 -19.85
C PRO A 146 17.81 -1.98 -18.73
N LYS A 147 17.85 -0.66 -18.98
CA LYS A 147 18.20 0.34 -17.94
C LYS A 147 17.17 0.38 -16.81
N SER A 148 15.88 0.26 -17.13
CA SER A 148 14.80 0.14 -16.13
C SER A 148 14.94 -1.14 -15.31
N ALA A 149 15.23 -2.27 -15.95
CA ALA A 149 15.46 -3.54 -15.26
C ALA A 149 16.65 -3.47 -14.31
N ALA A 150 17.76 -2.84 -14.72
CA ALA A 150 18.94 -2.61 -13.89
C ALA A 150 18.61 -1.77 -12.64
N LYS A 151 17.91 -0.64 -12.85
CA LYS A 151 17.44 0.23 -11.77
C LYS A 151 16.57 -0.52 -10.78
N ASN A 152 15.57 -1.27 -11.27
CA ASN A 152 14.65 -2.02 -10.44
C ASN A 152 15.33 -3.16 -9.69
N ALA A 153 16.30 -3.84 -10.30
CA ALA A 153 17.10 -4.87 -9.63
C ALA A 153 17.91 -4.27 -8.47
N CYS A 154 18.55 -3.12 -8.69
CA CYS A 154 19.32 -2.42 -7.67
C CYS A 154 18.43 -1.91 -6.52
N GLN A 155 17.28 -1.29 -6.84
CA GLN A 155 16.31 -0.83 -5.85
C GLN A 155 15.72 -1.99 -5.03
N ALA A 156 15.37 -3.10 -5.68
CA ALA A 156 14.81 -4.27 -5.02
C ALA A 156 15.81 -4.94 -4.07
N PHE A 157 17.11 -4.86 -4.36
CA PHE A 157 18.14 -5.47 -3.52
C PHE A 157 18.27 -4.80 -2.15
N TYR A 158 18.14 -3.48 -2.06
CA TYR A 158 18.21 -2.73 -0.79
C TYR A 158 16.87 -2.27 -0.23
N ASN A 159 15.77 -2.48 -0.95
CA ASN A 159 14.47 -1.90 -0.60
C ASN A 159 14.55 -0.37 -0.42
N MET A 160 15.36 0.30 -1.26
CA MET A 160 15.61 1.74 -1.23
C MET A 160 15.20 2.38 -2.56
N GLN A 161 14.66 3.59 -2.48
CA GLN A 161 14.42 4.41 -3.67
C GLN A 161 15.74 5.03 -4.13
N ILE A 162 16.26 4.51 -5.24
CA ILE A 162 17.40 5.10 -5.93
C ILE A 162 16.87 6.15 -6.89
N ASN A 163 17.21 7.42 -6.61
CA ASN A 163 16.90 8.57 -7.47
C ASN A 163 17.90 8.76 -8.61
N GLU A 164 19.01 8.01 -8.60
CA GLU A 164 19.97 8.07 -9.69
C GLU A 164 19.39 7.54 -10.99
N ASP A 165 19.75 8.23 -12.07
CA ASP A 165 19.47 7.80 -13.42
C ASP A 165 20.56 6.80 -13.85
N PHE A 166 20.14 5.62 -14.30
CA PHE A 166 21.02 4.57 -14.82
C PHE A 166 21.50 4.88 -16.24
N SER A 167 21.42 6.15 -16.66
CA SER A 167 21.95 6.63 -17.94
C SER A 167 23.47 6.46 -18.06
N PHE A 168 24.20 6.34 -16.94
CA PHE A 168 25.63 6.03 -16.91
C PHE A 168 25.97 4.63 -17.45
N ILE A 169 25.02 3.69 -17.48
CA ILE A 169 25.24 2.39 -18.11
C ILE A 169 25.45 2.61 -19.60
N LYS A 170 26.62 2.19 -20.07
CA LYS A 170 27.02 2.31 -21.47
C LYS A 170 26.22 1.35 -22.35
N HIS A 171 25.99 1.78 -23.58
CA HIS A 171 25.31 1.00 -24.61
C HIS A 171 26.20 0.93 -25.86
N PHE A 172 26.32 -0.28 -26.39
CA PHE A 172 27.00 -0.58 -27.63
C PHE A 172 26.04 -1.34 -28.56
N PRO A 173 25.28 -0.62 -29.41
CA PRO A 173 24.60 -1.26 -30.54
C PRO A 173 25.66 -1.82 -31.48
N CYS A 174 25.47 -3.04 -31.95
CA CYS A 174 26.47 -3.72 -32.73
C CYS A 174 25.82 -4.60 -33.79
N TRP A 175 26.06 -4.26 -35.05
CA TRP A 175 25.78 -5.12 -36.20
C TRP A 175 27.09 -5.58 -36.83
N ILE A 176 27.25 -6.88 -37.05
CA ILE A 176 28.48 -7.45 -37.63
C ILE A 176 28.13 -7.99 -39.01
N TYR A 177 28.57 -7.29 -40.05
CA TYR A 177 28.06 -7.53 -41.41
C TYR A 177 28.71 -8.71 -42.11
N ASP A 178 29.94 -9.04 -41.78
CA ASP A 178 30.76 -10.06 -42.44
C ASP A 178 30.75 -11.42 -41.71
N ILE A 179 29.82 -11.63 -40.77
CA ILE A 179 29.56 -12.96 -40.18
C ILE A 179 29.08 -13.95 -41.25
N ASP A 180 28.16 -13.49 -42.11
CA ASP A 180 27.66 -14.26 -43.25
C ASP A 180 28.00 -13.51 -44.54
N SER A 181 29.23 -13.71 -45.02
CA SER A 181 29.81 -13.00 -46.18
C SER A 181 28.99 -13.08 -47.47
N LEU A 182 27.96 -13.93 -47.54
CA LEU A 182 27.14 -14.15 -48.73
C LEU A 182 25.78 -13.42 -48.68
N SER A 183 25.44 -12.74 -47.59
CA SER A 183 24.17 -12.02 -47.50
C SER A 183 24.18 -10.73 -48.35
N ARG A 184 23.01 -10.36 -48.87
CA ARG A 184 22.85 -9.14 -49.68
C ARG A 184 23.22 -7.87 -48.89
N ASP A 185 22.88 -7.85 -47.61
CA ASP A 185 23.18 -6.74 -46.70
C ASP A 185 24.68 -6.66 -46.40
N SER A 186 25.36 -7.81 -46.24
CA SER A 186 26.81 -7.88 -46.05
C SER A 186 27.59 -7.24 -47.19
N ILE A 187 27.16 -7.49 -48.44
CA ILE A 187 27.78 -6.89 -49.64
C ILE A 187 27.55 -5.37 -49.68
N LEU A 188 26.40 -4.89 -49.22
CA LEU A 188 26.10 -3.45 -49.16
C LEU A 188 27.00 -2.75 -48.13
N TRP A 189 27.09 -3.29 -46.91
CA TRP A 189 27.95 -2.75 -45.85
C TRP A 189 29.43 -2.79 -46.22
N ALA A 190 29.89 -3.85 -46.89
CA ALA A 190 31.28 -3.98 -47.34
C ALA A 190 31.68 -2.91 -48.38
N LYS A 191 30.71 -2.32 -49.10
CA LYS A 191 30.96 -1.27 -50.11
C LYS A 191 30.87 0.14 -49.53
N MET A 192 30.33 0.30 -48.33
CA MET A 192 30.30 1.59 -47.65
C MET A 192 31.70 1.94 -47.12
N ASP A 193 32.00 3.23 -47.06
CA ASP A 193 33.23 3.68 -46.41
C ASP A 193 33.19 3.39 -44.90
N PRO A 194 34.35 3.16 -44.26
CA PRO A 194 34.40 2.80 -42.84
C PRO A 194 33.77 3.85 -41.91
N GLU A 195 33.90 5.14 -42.20
CA GLU A 195 33.36 6.21 -41.33
C GLU A 195 31.83 6.16 -41.30
N THR A 196 31.20 6.16 -42.48
CA THR A 196 29.74 6.02 -42.60
C THR A 196 29.25 4.74 -41.92
N ARG A 197 29.96 3.63 -42.10
CA ARG A 197 29.58 2.34 -41.51
C ARG A 197 29.63 2.36 -39.98
N LEU A 198 30.63 3.03 -39.41
CA LEU A 198 30.76 3.22 -37.97
C LEU A 198 29.64 4.11 -37.39
N ASP A 199 29.16 5.11 -38.15
CA ASP A 199 28.00 5.93 -37.76
C ASP A 199 26.71 5.09 -37.64
N PHE A 200 26.61 4.00 -38.40
CA PHE A 200 25.54 3.01 -38.31
C PHE A 200 25.83 1.87 -37.33
N ASN A 201 26.88 1.96 -36.51
CA ASN A 201 27.29 0.91 -35.57
C ASN A 201 27.42 -0.48 -36.23
N CYS A 202 27.93 -0.47 -37.47
CA CYS A 202 28.14 -1.65 -38.26
C CYS A 202 29.65 -1.93 -38.32
N TYR A 203 30.04 -3.17 -38.03
CA TYR A 203 31.43 -3.55 -37.79
C TYR A 203 31.81 -4.77 -38.61
N SER A 204 33.06 -4.85 -39.04
CA SER A 204 33.66 -6.10 -39.50
C SER A 204 34.03 -6.97 -38.29
N GLN A 205 34.25 -8.26 -38.51
CA GLN A 205 34.71 -9.19 -37.47
C GLN A 205 36.01 -8.69 -36.82
N ASP A 206 36.95 -8.19 -37.62
CA ASP A 206 38.26 -7.71 -37.15
C ASP A 206 38.18 -6.42 -36.31
N GLU A 207 37.16 -5.60 -36.53
CA GLU A 207 36.98 -4.33 -35.81
C GLU A 207 36.39 -4.52 -34.41
N ILE A 208 35.61 -5.58 -34.20
CA ILE A 208 34.93 -5.84 -32.92
C ILE A 208 35.92 -5.99 -31.77
N LYS A 209 37.03 -6.71 -32.00
CA LYS A 209 38.06 -6.91 -30.99
C LYS A 209 38.61 -5.57 -30.50
N SER A 210 39.02 -4.72 -31.44
CA SER A 210 39.53 -3.37 -31.15
C SER A 210 38.50 -2.49 -30.44
N LYS A 211 37.22 -2.61 -30.82
CA LYS A 211 36.13 -1.81 -30.24
C LYS A 211 35.85 -2.21 -28.78
N ILE A 212 35.79 -3.51 -28.48
CA ILE A 212 35.64 -4.01 -27.10
C ILE A 212 36.85 -3.63 -26.25
N GLN A 213 38.08 -3.73 -26.79
CA GLN A 213 39.28 -3.29 -26.09
C GLN A 213 39.25 -1.82 -25.72
N HIS A 214 38.67 -0.97 -26.58
CA HIS A 214 38.55 0.45 -26.30
C HIS A 214 37.59 0.75 -25.13
N PHE A 215 36.58 -0.09 -24.90
CA PHE A 215 35.64 0.09 -23.79
C PHE A 215 36.22 -0.31 -22.43
N ILE A 216 37.05 -1.35 -22.38
CA ILE A 216 37.55 -1.95 -21.12
C ILE A 216 38.27 -0.96 -20.18
N PRO A 217 39.16 -0.05 -20.65
CA PRO A 217 39.86 0.89 -19.77
C PRO A 217 38.96 1.82 -18.96
N ASP A 218 37.73 2.04 -19.42
CA ASP A 218 36.79 2.92 -18.74
C ASP A 218 36.05 2.24 -17.57
N PHE A 219 36.32 0.95 -17.33
CA PHE A 219 35.67 0.13 -16.31
C PHE A 219 36.61 -0.18 -15.14
N SER A 220 36.04 -0.32 -13.95
CA SER A 220 36.75 -0.60 -12.70
C SER A 220 36.46 -2.02 -12.24
N PRO A 221 37.42 -2.95 -12.30
CA PRO A 221 37.15 -4.37 -12.13
C PRO A 221 36.37 -4.71 -10.86
N ILE A 222 35.33 -5.53 -11.01
CA ILE A 222 34.55 -6.08 -9.90
C ILE A 222 35.39 -7.20 -9.25
N SER A 223 35.68 -7.07 -7.96
CA SER A 223 36.38 -8.09 -7.19
C SER A 223 35.39 -8.99 -6.46
N VAL A 224 35.27 -10.24 -6.90
CA VAL A 224 34.44 -11.27 -6.27
C VAL A 224 35.26 -11.98 -5.20
N HIS A 225 34.88 -11.83 -3.94
CA HIS A 225 35.55 -12.39 -2.78
C HIS A 225 34.89 -13.69 -2.33
N PHE A 226 35.69 -14.76 -2.28
CA PHE A 226 35.32 -16.04 -1.73
C PHE A 226 35.84 -16.17 -0.31
N LYS A 227 35.01 -16.71 0.57
CA LYS A 227 35.43 -17.12 1.89
C LYS A 227 35.90 -18.56 1.82
N LYS A 228 36.86 -18.93 2.66
CA LYS A 228 37.33 -20.31 2.73
C LYS A 228 36.75 -20.94 3.98
N GLY A 229 35.93 -21.97 3.78
CA GLY A 229 35.38 -22.77 4.84
C GLY A 229 35.51 -24.25 4.53
N LYS A 230 35.39 -25.09 5.54
CA LYS A 230 35.28 -26.55 5.41
C LYS A 230 34.04 -27.03 6.12
N CYS A 231 33.21 -27.78 5.40
CA CYS A 231 32.12 -28.52 5.99
C CYS A 231 32.67 -29.72 6.79
N GLN A 232 32.36 -29.85 8.08
CA GLN A 232 32.74 -30.99 8.91
C GLN A 232 31.89 -32.25 8.65
N LYS A 233 30.73 -32.10 8.00
CA LYS A 233 29.83 -33.24 7.70
C LYS A 233 30.17 -33.97 6.42
N CYS A 234 30.55 -33.24 5.37
CA CYS A 234 30.87 -33.80 4.06
C CYS A 234 32.26 -33.42 3.55
N ASP A 235 33.10 -32.85 4.42
CA ASP A 235 34.48 -32.44 4.14
C ASP A 235 34.65 -31.48 2.94
N SER A 236 33.56 -30.91 2.41
CA SER A 236 33.61 -29.96 1.29
C SER A 236 34.33 -28.68 1.70
N ILE A 237 35.28 -28.24 0.88
CA ILE A 237 36.09 -27.04 1.11
C ILE A 237 35.74 -25.98 0.05
N GLY A 238 35.57 -24.74 0.47
CA GLY A 238 35.25 -23.61 -0.41
C GLY A 238 34.38 -22.56 0.29
N ASP A 239 33.73 -21.71 -0.49
CA ASP A 239 32.80 -20.73 0.05
C ASP A 239 31.56 -21.39 0.65
N PRO A 240 31.25 -21.15 1.93
CA PRO A 240 30.06 -21.70 2.57
C PRO A 240 28.76 -21.36 1.85
N ARG A 241 28.69 -20.23 1.13
CA ARG A 241 27.53 -19.83 0.33
C ARG A 241 27.27 -20.77 -0.85
N LEU A 242 28.28 -21.52 -1.30
CA LEU A 242 28.21 -22.39 -2.48
C LEU A 242 28.07 -23.89 -2.16
N PHE A 243 28.06 -24.26 -0.89
CA PHE A 243 28.00 -25.66 -0.48
C PHE A 243 26.66 -26.33 -0.83
N SER A 244 26.69 -27.64 -1.12
CA SER A 244 25.50 -28.37 -1.53
C SER A 244 24.45 -28.47 -0.40
N SER A 245 23.18 -28.20 -0.72
CA SER A 245 22.08 -28.18 0.26
C SER A 245 21.89 -29.48 1.06
N ARG A 246 22.46 -30.60 0.60
CA ARG A 246 22.34 -31.93 1.23
C ARG A 246 22.96 -32.01 2.62
N CYS A 247 23.98 -31.21 2.93
CA CYS A 247 24.60 -31.15 4.28
C CYS A 247 24.28 -29.85 5.02
N HIS A 248 23.71 -28.88 4.31
CA HIS A 248 23.48 -27.49 4.74
C HIS A 248 21.99 -27.19 4.65
N THR A 249 21.19 -27.87 5.48
CA THR A 249 19.74 -27.70 5.47
C THR A 249 19.36 -26.28 5.88
N THR A 250 18.85 -25.57 4.88
CA THR A 250 17.95 -24.41 4.94
C THR A 250 18.54 -23.12 5.49
N LEU A 251 19.28 -22.41 4.62
CA LEU A 251 19.23 -20.95 4.60
C LEU A 251 17.78 -20.54 4.29
N THR A 252 17.10 -19.88 5.22
CA THR A 252 15.81 -19.24 4.97
C THR A 252 15.91 -17.77 5.30
N PHE A 253 15.98 -16.92 4.25
CA PHE A 253 15.61 -15.52 4.35
C PHE A 253 14.72 -15.15 3.16
N LYS A 254 13.42 -15.17 3.40
CA LYS A 254 12.47 -14.34 2.64
C LYS A 254 11.48 -13.78 3.66
N HIS A 255 11.58 -12.48 3.90
CA HIS A 255 10.50 -11.75 4.53
C HIS A 255 9.23 -11.99 3.71
N SER A 256 8.24 -12.64 4.30
CA SER A 256 6.86 -12.37 3.93
C SER A 256 6.33 -11.47 5.03
N ILE A 257 6.51 -10.16 4.83
CA ILE A 257 5.93 -9.14 5.70
C ILE A 257 4.47 -9.05 5.29
N GLU A 258 3.60 -9.33 6.24
CA GLU A 258 2.19 -8.99 6.13
C GLU A 258 1.99 -7.67 6.87
N ILE A 259 1.26 -6.76 6.23
CA ILE A 259 0.83 -5.52 6.86
C ILE A 259 -0.52 -5.82 7.49
N ASP A 260 -0.52 -5.94 8.82
CA ASP A 260 -1.73 -6.07 9.59
C ASP A 260 -2.17 -4.67 10.04
N TYR A 261 -3.45 -4.37 9.87
CA TYR A 261 -4.03 -3.13 10.36
C TYR A 261 -4.74 -3.42 11.68
N PHE A 262 -4.38 -2.70 12.74
CA PHE A 262 -5.02 -2.82 14.05
C PHE A 262 -5.34 -1.44 14.66
N HIS A 263 -6.22 -1.46 15.67
CA HIS A 263 -6.52 -0.30 16.50
C HIS A 263 -5.82 -0.48 17.86
N PRO A 264 -4.84 0.37 18.23
CA PRO A 264 -4.06 0.21 19.45
C PRO A 264 -4.85 0.53 20.73
N GLU A 265 -5.95 1.27 20.60
CA GLU A 265 -6.79 1.69 21.71
C GLU A 265 -8.08 0.89 21.74
N GLN A 266 -8.63 0.70 22.94
CA GLN A 266 -9.90 0.01 23.13
C GLN A 266 -11.08 0.78 22.52
N THR A 267 -12.20 0.08 22.35
CA THR A 267 -13.45 0.71 21.95
C THR A 267 -13.95 1.63 23.06
N VAL A 268 -14.27 2.87 22.69
CA VAL A 268 -14.84 3.89 23.55
C VAL A 268 -16.13 4.41 22.94
N ARG A 269 -17.02 4.93 23.79
CA ARG A 269 -18.19 5.67 23.30
C ARG A 269 -17.81 7.11 23.04
N PHE A 270 -18.12 7.62 21.84
CA PHE A 270 -17.93 9.02 21.49
C PHE A 270 -19.15 9.59 20.77
N HIS A 271 -19.28 10.91 20.80
CA HIS A 271 -20.30 11.63 20.05
C HIS A 271 -19.81 11.82 18.61
N SER A 272 -20.52 11.25 17.63
CA SER A 272 -20.20 11.38 16.20
C SER A 272 -20.74 12.68 15.58
N GLY A 273 -21.63 13.34 16.30
CA GLY A 273 -22.25 14.60 15.91
C GLY A 273 -21.44 15.85 16.25
N SER A 274 -21.83 17.01 15.73
CA SER A 274 -21.25 18.30 16.13
C SER A 274 -21.76 18.75 17.50
N LYS A 275 -20.96 19.58 18.19
CA LYS A 275 -21.36 20.24 19.44
C LYS A 275 -22.37 21.35 19.11
N PHE A 276 -23.51 21.34 19.78
CA PHE A 276 -24.40 22.49 19.80
C PHE A 276 -24.77 22.87 21.23
N LEU A 277 -25.09 24.15 21.44
CA LEU A 277 -25.54 24.66 22.72
C LEU A 277 -27.06 24.56 22.81
N GLY A 278 -27.54 23.73 23.73
CA GLY A 278 -28.95 23.58 24.06
C GLY A 278 -29.32 24.21 25.39
N HIS A 279 -30.63 24.39 25.59
CA HIS A 279 -31.21 24.68 26.90
C HIS A 279 -31.95 23.46 27.45
N GLU A 280 -32.06 23.38 28.78
CA GLU A 280 -33.02 22.52 29.44
C GLU A 280 -34.18 23.37 29.96
N PRO A 281 -35.43 23.18 29.49
CA PRO A 281 -36.57 23.96 29.93
C PRO A 281 -36.86 23.76 31.42
N ASP A 282 -37.18 24.83 32.15
CA ASP A 282 -37.73 24.73 33.48
C ASP A 282 -39.21 24.30 33.44
N GLU A 283 -39.50 23.11 33.95
CA GLU A 283 -40.85 22.53 33.99
C GLU A 283 -41.83 23.42 34.76
N THR A 284 -41.37 24.12 35.79
CA THR A 284 -42.19 25.07 36.55
C THR A 284 -42.59 26.26 35.67
N SER A 285 -41.66 26.72 34.83
CA SER A 285 -41.90 27.82 33.88
C SER A 285 -42.81 27.39 32.72
N ILE A 286 -42.68 26.17 32.20
CA ILE A 286 -43.63 25.62 31.22
C ILE A 286 -45.03 25.53 31.82
N LYS A 287 -45.14 24.98 33.04
CA LYS A 287 -46.42 24.83 33.74
C LYS A 287 -47.10 26.19 33.96
N LYS A 288 -46.38 27.18 34.50
CA LYS A 288 -46.91 28.55 34.67
C LYS A 288 -47.29 29.20 33.35
N PHE A 289 -46.50 28.99 32.29
CA PHE A 289 -46.80 29.51 30.96
C PHE A 289 -48.12 28.94 30.43
N LEU A 290 -48.30 27.62 30.54
CA LEU A 290 -49.53 26.94 30.13
C LEU A 290 -50.72 27.35 31.00
N GLU A 291 -50.57 27.38 32.32
CA GLU A 291 -51.61 27.83 33.24
C GLU A 291 -52.06 29.25 32.90
N ASN A 292 -51.13 30.18 32.67
CA ASN A 292 -51.46 31.56 32.28
C ASN A 292 -52.20 31.64 30.94
N LYS A 293 -51.87 30.78 29.97
CA LYS A 293 -52.51 30.78 28.64
C LYS A 293 -53.85 30.05 28.62
N LEU A 294 -54.02 29.03 29.47
CA LEU A 294 -55.21 28.18 29.54
C LEU A 294 -56.23 28.64 30.59
N ALA A 295 -55.85 29.50 31.54
CA ALA A 295 -56.70 29.98 32.62
C ALA A 295 -57.98 30.68 32.16
N SER A 296 -58.05 31.16 30.92
CA SER A 296 -59.22 31.84 30.37
C SER A 296 -60.33 30.89 29.92
N ASN A 297 -59.99 29.69 29.42
CA ASN A 297 -60.91 28.60 29.09
C ASN A 297 -60.11 27.33 28.71
N PRO A 298 -60.07 26.27 29.54
CA PRO A 298 -59.27 25.08 29.26
C PRO A 298 -59.74 24.29 28.01
N ASN A 299 -60.98 24.49 27.57
CA ASN A 299 -61.56 23.80 26.41
C ASN A 299 -61.47 24.62 25.12
N LYS A 300 -61.02 25.88 25.19
CA LYS A 300 -60.84 26.74 24.01
C LYS A 300 -59.64 27.66 24.24
N PRO A 301 -58.42 27.11 24.09
CA PRO A 301 -57.22 27.90 24.26
C PRO A 301 -57.15 29.02 23.21
N PRO A 302 -56.43 30.11 23.50
CA PRO A 302 -56.21 31.18 22.54
C PRO A 302 -55.52 30.65 21.27
N GLU A 303 -55.85 31.26 20.12
CA GLU A 303 -55.27 30.92 18.81
C GLU A 303 -53.74 30.84 18.87
N SER A 304 -53.16 29.98 18.02
CA SER A 304 -51.72 29.78 17.94
C SER A 304 -50.98 31.12 17.79
N GLN A 305 -49.98 31.36 18.62
CA GLN A 305 -49.19 32.59 18.63
C GLN A 305 -47.77 32.24 18.23
N VAL A 306 -47.57 32.18 16.92
CA VAL A 306 -46.27 32.04 16.27
C VAL A 306 -46.15 33.21 15.32
N SER A 307 -45.13 34.02 15.52
CA SER A 307 -44.97 35.34 14.88
C SER A 307 -43.63 35.49 14.16
N SER A 308 -42.71 34.56 14.40
CA SER A 308 -41.42 34.48 13.72
C SER A 308 -41.53 33.59 12.48
N GLU A 309 -40.90 34.00 11.39
CA GLU A 309 -40.84 33.24 10.13
C GLU A 309 -40.33 31.80 10.37
N ILE A 310 -39.27 31.66 11.19
CA ILE A 310 -38.73 30.34 11.59
C ILE A 310 -39.75 29.53 12.39
N GLY A 311 -40.53 30.18 13.25
CA GLY A 311 -41.59 29.52 14.01
C GLY A 311 -42.70 29.02 13.09
N GLU A 312 -43.11 29.82 12.10
CA GLU A 312 -44.11 29.44 11.11
C GLU A 312 -43.65 28.25 10.27
N GLU A 313 -42.38 28.24 9.86
CA GLU A 313 -41.76 27.12 9.14
C GLU A 313 -41.75 25.84 9.98
N ILE A 314 -41.40 25.91 11.28
CA ILE A 314 -41.48 24.78 12.21
C ILE A 314 -42.92 24.25 12.30
N VAL A 315 -43.91 25.14 12.37
CA VAL A 315 -45.33 24.78 12.42
C VAL A 315 -45.79 24.14 11.13
N GLU A 316 -45.39 24.67 9.98
CA GLU A 316 -45.76 24.16 8.65
C GLU A 316 -45.19 22.77 8.40
N LEU A 317 -43.91 22.55 8.73
CA LEU A 317 -43.26 21.23 8.69
C LEU A 317 -43.94 20.22 9.62
N SER A 318 -44.46 20.68 10.76
CA SER A 318 -45.18 19.81 11.69
C SER A 318 -46.60 19.46 11.18
N LYS A 319 -47.23 20.36 10.42
CA LYS A 319 -48.58 20.17 9.85
C LYS A 319 -48.55 19.25 8.63
N SER A 320 -47.57 19.39 7.73
CA SER A 320 -47.47 18.57 6.52
C SER A 320 -47.34 17.07 6.80
N ASP A 321 -46.69 16.71 7.91
CA ASP A 321 -46.61 15.32 8.39
C ASP A 321 -47.92 14.80 9.04
N LEU A 322 -48.83 15.69 9.44
CA LEU A 322 -50.12 15.37 10.05
C LEU A 322 -51.26 15.29 9.02
N ASP A 323 -51.23 16.08 7.94
CA ASP A 323 -52.27 16.12 6.90
C ASP A 323 -52.31 14.86 6.00
N GLY A 324 -51.26 14.04 6.01
CA GLY A 324 -51.22 12.74 5.33
C GLY A 324 -52.17 11.67 5.90
N PHE A 325 -52.94 11.98 6.94
CA PHE A 325 -53.84 11.06 7.64
C PHE A 325 -55.30 11.56 7.66
N GLN A 326 -55.89 11.85 6.48
CA GLN A 326 -57.35 11.87 6.36
C GLN A 326 -57.93 10.46 6.63
N MET A 327 -58.96 10.41 7.48
CA MET A 327 -59.56 9.19 8.01
C MET A 327 -60.09 8.26 6.92
N GLN A 328 -59.51 7.07 6.81
CA GLN A 328 -60.15 5.94 6.12
C GLN A 328 -60.97 5.19 7.16
N GLU A 329 -62.29 5.39 7.17
CA GLU A 329 -63.21 4.56 7.95
C GLU A 329 -63.15 3.12 7.43
N THR A 330 -62.66 2.20 8.26
CA THR A 330 -62.86 0.76 8.07
C THR A 330 -63.17 0.10 9.41
N PRO A 331 -64.02 -0.96 9.43
CA PRO A 331 -64.58 -1.50 10.65
C PRO A 331 -63.59 -2.41 11.41
N GLU A 332 -63.61 -2.21 12.73
CA GLU A 332 -62.91 -2.83 13.88
C GLU A 332 -62.41 -4.30 13.79
N PRO A 333 -61.36 -4.70 14.56
CA PRO A 333 -61.50 -4.91 16.03
C PRO A 333 -60.22 -4.62 16.88
N PRO A 334 -60.25 -4.99 18.18
CA PRO A 334 -60.33 -4.07 19.31
C PRO A 334 -59.06 -3.22 19.45
N GLN A 335 -59.19 -1.92 19.25
CA GLN A 335 -58.07 -1.01 19.31
C GLN A 335 -57.75 -0.55 20.75
N PRO A 336 -56.48 -0.24 21.05
CA PRO A 336 -56.14 0.53 22.24
C PRO A 336 -56.91 1.86 22.21
N SER A 337 -57.20 2.44 23.38
CA SER A 337 -58.05 3.65 23.49
C SER A 337 -57.64 4.68 22.42
N ARG A 338 -58.63 5.33 21.78
CA ARG A 338 -58.44 6.34 20.71
C ARG A 338 -57.34 7.37 21.03
N MET A 339 -57.14 7.65 22.32
CA MET A 339 -56.09 8.53 22.85
C MET A 339 -54.68 7.91 22.80
N SER A 340 -54.53 6.61 23.07
CA SER A 340 -53.24 5.88 22.95
C SER A 340 -52.76 5.80 21.51
N GLN A 341 -53.69 5.72 20.55
CA GLN A 341 -53.38 5.75 19.12
C GLN A 341 -52.93 7.12 18.67
N ILE A 342 -53.61 8.19 19.11
CA ILE A 342 -53.21 9.57 18.84
C ILE A 342 -51.82 9.85 19.45
N ILE A 343 -51.55 9.42 20.69
CA ILE A 343 -50.23 9.59 21.35
C ILE A 343 -49.12 8.81 20.59
N SER A 344 -49.40 7.58 20.16
CA SER A 344 -48.48 6.77 19.36
C SER A 344 -48.22 7.40 17.98
N GLN A 345 -49.26 7.94 17.34
CA GLN A 345 -49.18 8.54 16.00
C GLN A 345 -48.47 9.89 16.04
N VAL A 346 -48.70 10.72 17.06
CA VAL A 346 -47.98 11.99 17.26
C VAL A 346 -46.51 11.74 17.62
N SER A 347 -46.21 10.71 18.43
CA SER A 347 -44.83 10.31 18.71
C SER A 347 -44.10 9.77 17.47
N GLN A 348 -44.80 9.04 16.60
CA GLN A 348 -44.26 8.57 15.32
C GLN A 348 -44.06 9.70 14.31
N ALA A 349 -45.00 10.64 14.21
CA ALA A 349 -44.91 11.84 13.37
C ALA A 349 -43.75 12.74 13.83
N ALA A 350 -43.61 12.99 15.13
CA ALA A 350 -42.47 13.71 15.70
C ALA A 350 -41.13 13.01 15.40
N SER A 351 -41.07 11.68 15.43
CA SER A 351 -39.86 10.92 15.08
C SER A 351 -39.53 10.94 13.58
N LYS A 352 -40.54 11.07 12.70
CA LYS A 352 -40.38 11.13 11.23
C LYS A 352 -40.04 12.54 10.75
N ALA A 353 -40.62 13.59 11.35
CA ALA A 353 -40.24 14.98 11.13
C ALA A 353 -38.73 15.18 11.39
N SER A 354 -38.19 14.55 12.43
CA SER A 354 -36.75 14.54 12.72
C SER A 354 -35.87 13.78 11.71
N ARG A 355 -36.44 12.89 10.88
CA ARG A 355 -35.70 12.12 9.85
C ARG A 355 -35.69 12.78 8.48
N VAL A 356 -36.76 13.49 8.10
CA VAL A 356 -36.87 14.15 6.77
C VAL A 356 -36.24 15.55 6.77
N ALA A 357 -36.19 16.22 7.91
CA ALA A 357 -35.55 17.53 8.07
C ALA A 357 -34.00 17.51 8.01
N VAL A 358 -33.38 16.34 7.75
CA VAL A 358 -31.93 16.18 7.54
C VAL A 358 -31.44 16.91 6.28
N SER A 359 -32.33 17.27 5.34
CA SER A 359 -31.92 17.97 4.12
C SER A 359 -32.06 19.49 4.12
N LEU A 360 -32.77 20.14 5.06
CA LEU A 360 -32.87 21.62 5.04
C LEU A 360 -32.84 22.37 6.40
N LEU A 361 -33.04 21.76 7.58
CA LEU A 361 -32.76 22.34 8.92
C LEU A 361 -33.14 21.30 10.00
N PRO A 362 -32.28 20.90 10.96
CA PRO A 362 -32.62 19.82 11.89
C PRO A 362 -33.63 20.29 12.95
N THR A 363 -34.91 19.95 12.84
CA THR A 363 -35.91 20.17 13.90
C THR A 363 -35.86 19.07 14.98
N VAL A 364 -35.77 19.50 16.24
CA VAL A 364 -35.80 18.68 17.45
C VAL A 364 -37.22 18.72 18.02
N ALA A 365 -37.87 17.57 18.13
CA ALA A 365 -39.10 17.42 18.90
C ALA A 365 -38.81 16.61 20.17
N VAL A 366 -38.95 17.22 21.36
CA VAL A 366 -38.89 16.48 22.63
C VAL A 366 -40.32 16.33 23.15
N ALA A 367 -40.81 15.09 23.16
CA ALA A 367 -42.09 14.75 23.78
C ALA A 367 -41.93 14.67 25.30
N ARG A 368 -42.70 15.47 26.05
CA ARG A 368 -42.82 15.32 27.52
C ARG A 368 -44.29 15.32 27.91
N ASN A 369 -44.76 14.21 28.46
CA ASN A 369 -46.09 14.15 29.06
C ASN A 369 -46.10 14.89 30.40
N ILE A 370 -46.66 16.09 30.43
CA ILE A 370 -46.88 16.85 31.67
C ILE A 370 -48.32 16.61 32.11
N THR A 371 -48.51 15.84 33.18
CA THR A 371 -49.84 15.57 33.73
C THR A 371 -50.30 16.75 34.59
N PHE A 372 -51.40 17.39 34.22
CA PHE A 372 -52.07 18.40 35.04
C PHE A 372 -53.06 17.72 36.00
N GLY A 373 -53.08 18.16 37.26
CA GLY A 373 -53.92 17.57 38.32
C GLY A 373 -55.42 17.62 38.01
N SER A 374 -56.12 16.55 38.41
CA SER A 374 -57.55 16.30 38.19
C SER A 374 -58.45 17.44 38.68
N VAL A 375 -59.30 17.97 37.78
CA VAL A 375 -60.53 18.66 38.17
C VAL A 375 -61.65 17.62 38.12
N THR A 376 -62.29 17.41 39.27
CA THR A 376 -63.40 16.47 39.45
C THR A 376 -64.62 16.87 38.60
N GLY A 377 -65.11 15.99 37.73
CA GLY A 377 -66.49 16.05 37.22
C GLY A 377 -66.72 16.13 35.70
N GLY A 378 -65.73 15.87 34.85
CA GLY A 378 -65.92 15.77 33.40
C GLY A 378 -64.80 14.98 32.74
N VAL A 379 -65.00 14.48 31.51
CA VAL A 379 -63.97 13.77 30.73
C VAL A 379 -62.76 14.70 30.56
N ALA A 380 -61.74 14.51 31.40
CA ALA A 380 -60.58 15.39 31.43
C ALA A 380 -59.66 15.03 30.25
N TYR A 381 -59.58 15.90 29.25
CA TYR A 381 -58.56 15.80 28.21
C TYR A 381 -57.23 16.23 28.82
N THR A 382 -56.30 15.29 28.99
CA THR A 382 -54.93 15.63 29.39
C THR A 382 -54.20 16.24 28.20
N PRO A 383 -53.80 17.51 28.25
CA PRO A 383 -53.04 18.12 27.16
C PRO A 383 -51.70 17.40 27.02
N SER A 384 -51.35 17.00 25.78
CA SER A 384 -50.00 16.53 25.48
C SER A 384 -49.16 17.72 25.02
N VAL A 385 -47.96 17.88 25.58
CA VAL A 385 -47.11 19.05 25.34
C VAL A 385 -45.79 18.59 24.71
N TYR A 386 -45.44 19.20 23.58
CA TYR A 386 -44.23 18.91 22.83
C TYR A 386 -43.43 20.20 22.70
N LEU A 387 -42.13 20.14 22.94
CA LEU A 387 -41.24 21.27 22.65
C LEU A 387 -40.54 20.99 21.33
N LEU A 388 -40.82 21.82 20.32
CA LEU A 388 -40.23 21.80 19.00
C LEU A 388 -39.17 22.90 18.93
N SER A 389 -37.96 22.61 18.50
CA SER A 389 -36.92 23.62 18.32
C SER A 389 -36.06 23.26 17.12
N ALA A 390 -35.74 24.21 16.24
CA ALA A 390 -34.74 23.96 15.21
C ALA A 390 -33.33 24.02 15.83
N ALA A 391 -32.48 23.06 15.49
CA ALA A 391 -31.08 23.06 15.91
C ALA A 391 -30.42 24.36 15.41
N SER A 392 -29.65 25.00 16.28
CA SER A 392 -28.93 26.26 15.98
C SER A 392 -29.80 27.50 15.78
N THR A 393 -31.12 27.45 16.04
CA THR A 393 -31.95 28.66 16.07
C THR A 393 -32.35 29.03 17.50
N SER A 394 -32.58 30.34 17.68
CA SER A 394 -33.16 30.96 18.87
C SER A 394 -34.68 30.74 18.98
N VAL A 395 -35.29 29.88 18.17
CA VAL A 395 -36.74 29.76 18.10
C VAL A 395 -37.16 28.34 18.48
N ALA A 396 -37.93 28.26 19.56
CA ALA A 396 -38.61 27.05 19.99
C ALA A 396 -40.11 27.31 20.11
N VAL A 397 -40.89 26.33 19.71
CA VAL A 397 -42.34 26.33 19.64
C VAL A 397 -42.86 25.21 20.52
N LEU A 398 -43.71 25.55 21.48
CA LEU A 398 -44.47 24.60 22.27
C LEU A 398 -45.71 24.19 21.48
N ALA A 399 -45.81 22.91 21.13
CA ALA A 399 -46.98 22.34 20.51
C ALA A 399 -47.83 21.63 21.59
N VAL A 400 -49.08 22.06 21.74
CA VAL A 400 -50.01 21.58 22.77
C VAL A 400 -51.20 20.93 22.08
N CYS A 401 -51.43 19.64 22.34
CA CYS A 401 -52.57 18.90 21.81
C CYS A 401 -53.70 18.88 22.83
N ILE A 402 -54.86 19.46 22.50
CA ILE A 402 -56.08 19.40 23.32
C ILE A 402 -57.22 18.89 22.44
N GLY A 403 -57.81 17.75 22.82
CA GLY A 403 -58.95 17.19 22.09
C GLY A 403 -58.67 16.82 20.62
N GLY A 404 -57.41 16.56 20.25
CA GLY A 404 -56.99 16.29 18.88
C GLY A 404 -56.66 17.54 18.05
N VAL A 405 -56.83 18.74 18.61
CA VAL A 405 -56.42 20.00 17.97
C VAL A 405 -55.04 20.40 18.49
N MET A 406 -54.13 20.75 17.57
CA MET A 406 -52.78 21.20 17.87
C MET A 406 -52.71 22.73 17.95
N TYR A 407 -52.18 23.24 19.05
CA TYR A 407 -51.92 24.67 19.28
C TYR A 407 -50.43 24.92 19.39
N TYR A 408 -49.93 26.00 18.79
CA TYR A 408 -48.51 26.31 18.73
C TYR A 408 -48.21 27.65 19.41
N TYR A 409 -47.22 27.66 20.31
CA TYR A 409 -46.84 28.84 21.08
C TYR A 409 -45.33 29.03 21.10
N GLU A 410 -44.83 30.21 20.73
CA GLU A 410 -43.40 30.52 20.87
C GLU A 410 -42.95 30.50 22.35
N THR A 411 -41.82 29.85 22.63
CA THR A 411 -41.30 29.67 23.99
C THR A 411 -40.32 30.74 24.42
N LYS A 412 -40.34 31.92 23.78
CA LYS A 412 -39.45 33.06 24.06
C LYS A 412 -39.50 33.56 25.51
N HIS A 413 -40.48 33.13 26.29
CA HIS A 413 -40.65 33.48 27.70
C HIS A 413 -40.32 32.34 28.68
N ILE A 414 -39.95 31.15 28.18
CA ILE A 414 -39.58 30.01 29.03
C ILE A 414 -38.09 30.11 29.35
N LYS A 415 -37.74 30.07 30.63
CA LYS A 415 -36.36 30.14 31.10
C LYS A 415 -35.74 28.75 31.17
N CYS A 416 -34.45 28.68 30.86
CA CYS A 416 -33.64 27.50 31.10
C CYS A 416 -33.47 27.26 32.60
N LYS A 417 -33.61 26.00 33.02
CA LYS A 417 -33.43 25.57 34.41
C LYS A 417 -32.06 25.94 34.96
N MET A 418 -31.01 25.79 34.14
CA MET A 418 -29.60 25.97 34.52
C MET A 418 -29.17 27.45 34.47
N CYS A 419 -29.16 28.07 33.29
CA CYS A 419 -28.59 29.42 33.12
C CYS A 419 -29.60 30.56 33.30
N LYS A 420 -30.89 30.25 33.49
CA LYS A 420 -32.00 31.21 33.62
C LYS A 420 -32.24 32.12 32.41
N ARG A 421 -31.46 31.97 31.33
CA ARG A 421 -31.69 32.59 30.01
C ARG A 421 -32.93 32.03 29.36
N PHE A 422 -33.49 32.75 28.40
CA PHE A 422 -34.65 32.27 27.67
C PHE A 422 -34.25 31.13 26.70
N ILE A 423 -35.15 30.19 26.44
CA ILE A 423 -34.88 29.06 25.51
C ILE A 423 -34.55 29.56 24.10
N GLY A 424 -34.96 30.78 23.76
CA GLY A 424 -34.58 31.43 22.51
C GLY A 424 -33.24 32.16 22.53
N GLU A 425 -32.43 32.03 23.57
CA GLU A 425 -31.07 32.59 23.60
C GLU A 425 -30.04 31.47 23.37
N ILE A 426 -28.75 31.80 23.25
CA ILE A 426 -27.69 30.79 23.13
C ILE A 426 -27.74 29.83 24.34
N GLY A 427 -27.77 28.53 24.05
CA GLY A 427 -27.80 27.43 25.03
C GLY A 427 -26.68 27.49 26.07
N CYS A 428 -26.87 26.79 27.19
CA CYS A 428 -25.86 26.67 28.25
C CYS A 428 -25.32 25.25 28.45
N ILE A 429 -25.83 24.27 27.70
CA ILE A 429 -25.45 22.87 27.81
C ILE A 429 -24.94 22.42 26.45
N GLU A 430 -23.71 21.92 26.37
CA GLU A 430 -23.20 21.30 25.16
C GLU A 430 -23.89 19.94 24.96
N LYS A 431 -24.48 19.74 23.79
CA LYS A 431 -25.15 18.49 23.40
C LYS A 431 -24.63 18.02 22.05
N CYS A 432 -24.70 16.72 21.82
CA CYS A 432 -24.39 16.13 20.53
C CYS A 432 -25.59 16.27 19.58
N ASP A 433 -25.41 16.86 18.40
CA ASP A 433 -26.49 17.02 17.42
C ASP A 433 -27.07 15.69 16.92
N ASN A 434 -26.33 14.58 17.00
CA ASN A 434 -26.77 13.27 16.54
C ASN A 434 -27.68 12.59 17.59
N CYS A 435 -27.24 12.44 18.85
CA CYS A 435 -28.02 11.74 19.88
C CYS A 435 -28.77 12.62 20.87
N LYS A 436 -28.52 13.93 20.85
CA LYS A 436 -29.11 14.93 21.75
C LYS A 436 -28.76 14.78 23.24
N GLU A 437 -27.92 13.83 23.60
CA GLU A 437 -27.35 13.72 24.95
C GLU A 437 -26.33 14.83 25.20
N GLU A 438 -26.11 15.12 26.49
CA GLU A 438 -25.07 16.04 26.93
C GLU A 438 -23.70 15.55 26.50
N TRP A 439 -22.84 16.47 26.08
CA TRP A 439 -21.53 16.12 25.54
C TRP A 439 -20.64 15.41 26.57
N GLU A 440 -20.84 15.70 27.86
CA GLU A 440 -20.13 15.06 28.97
C GLU A 440 -20.67 13.66 29.32
N LYS A 441 -21.84 13.27 28.79
CA LYS A 441 -22.40 11.92 28.97
C LYS A 441 -21.81 10.94 27.95
N THR A 442 -22.09 9.65 28.15
CA THR A 442 -21.65 8.58 27.26
C THR A 442 -22.03 8.86 25.81
N GLY A 443 -21.06 8.74 24.91
CA GLY A 443 -21.21 8.96 23.47
C GLY A 443 -22.29 8.10 22.82
N CYS A 444 -22.77 8.55 21.65
CA CYS A 444 -23.81 7.88 20.87
C CYS A 444 -23.33 6.77 19.95
N GLU A 445 -22.05 6.75 19.62
CA GLU A 445 -21.44 5.73 18.79
C GLU A 445 -20.33 5.04 19.54
N THR A 446 -20.09 3.77 19.19
CA THR A 446 -18.98 2.98 19.70
C THR A 446 -17.94 2.85 18.60
N GLY A 447 -16.68 3.13 18.94
CA GLY A 447 -15.57 2.94 18.02
C GLY A 447 -14.23 3.06 18.72
N TYR A 448 -13.14 2.89 18.00
CA TYR A 448 -11.82 2.80 18.61
C TYR A 448 -11.31 4.16 19.08
N GLY A 449 -10.73 4.23 20.28
CA GLY A 449 -10.21 5.49 20.85
C GLY A 449 -9.22 6.22 19.94
N CYS A 450 -8.39 5.47 19.20
CA CYS A 450 -7.32 6.02 18.36
C CYS A 450 -7.82 6.93 17.25
N CYS A 451 -8.93 6.55 16.61
CA CYS A 451 -9.37 7.16 15.35
C CYS A 451 -10.86 7.49 15.33
N LYS A 452 -11.61 7.05 16.36
CA LYS A 452 -13.07 7.15 16.45
C LYS A 452 -13.79 6.53 15.25
N GLN A 453 -13.19 5.52 14.62
CA GLN A 453 -13.84 4.73 13.58
C GLN A 453 -14.65 3.59 14.20
N LYS A 454 -15.70 3.15 13.50
CA LYS A 454 -16.60 2.08 13.94
C LYS A 454 -15.86 0.74 14.07
N GLU A 455 -16.38 -0.15 14.91
CA GLU A 455 -15.75 -1.45 15.23
C GLU A 455 -15.46 -2.32 13.99
N GLU A 456 -16.27 -2.18 12.94
CA GLU A 456 -16.19 -2.93 11.68
C GLU A 456 -15.14 -2.38 10.69
N THR A 457 -14.48 -1.27 11.02
CA THR A 457 -13.49 -0.64 10.12
C THR A 457 -12.10 -1.21 10.34
N LEU A 458 -11.33 -1.33 9.24
CA LEU A 458 -9.92 -1.73 9.29
C LEU A 458 -9.12 -0.84 10.25
N GLY A 459 -8.07 -1.42 10.85
CA GLY A 459 -7.21 -0.75 11.83
C GLY A 459 -6.68 0.63 11.41
N CYS A 460 -6.60 1.55 12.36
CA CYS A 460 -6.08 2.91 12.17
C CYS A 460 -4.54 2.96 12.07
N GLN A 461 -3.85 1.90 12.49
CA GLN A 461 -2.40 1.79 12.43
C GLN A 461 -1.98 0.50 11.73
N ALA A 462 -1.00 0.61 10.84
CA ALA A 462 -0.31 -0.54 10.28
C ALA A 462 0.75 -1.03 11.28
N CYS A 463 0.75 -2.32 11.59
CA CYS A 463 1.92 -3.01 12.10
C CYS A 463 2.49 -3.91 11.00
N GLU A 464 3.82 -3.93 10.94
CA GLU A 464 4.52 -4.91 10.14
C GLU A 464 4.65 -6.17 10.99
N LYS A 465 4.10 -7.27 10.49
CA LYS A 465 4.22 -8.58 11.12
C LYS A 465 5.10 -9.47 10.25
N CYS A 466 6.18 -9.96 10.83
CA CYS A 466 6.95 -10.99 10.17
C CYS A 466 6.23 -12.33 10.32
N THR A 467 5.72 -12.90 9.24
CA THR A 467 5.03 -14.21 9.24
C THR A 467 5.91 -15.36 9.76
N ILE A 468 7.23 -15.20 9.73
CA ILE A 468 8.20 -16.23 10.15
C ILE A 468 8.56 -16.14 11.63
N CYS A 469 8.95 -14.97 12.15
CA CYS A 469 9.31 -14.82 13.57
C CYS A 469 8.13 -14.40 14.46
N GLN A 470 6.97 -14.08 13.88
CA GLN A 470 5.78 -13.59 14.58
C GLN A 470 6.02 -12.31 15.41
N GLU A 471 7.16 -11.63 15.22
CA GLU A 471 7.42 -10.33 15.82
C GLU A 471 6.53 -9.28 15.15
N THR A 472 5.87 -8.49 15.98
CA THR A 472 5.01 -7.38 15.59
C THR A 472 5.64 -6.07 16.07
N ALA A 473 5.85 -5.13 15.16
CA ALA A 473 6.31 -3.79 15.51
C ALA A 473 5.53 -2.71 14.75
N ILE A 474 5.36 -1.54 15.38
CA ILE A 474 4.75 -0.34 14.79
C ILE A 474 5.61 0.19 13.62
N LYS A 475 6.90 -0.16 13.61
CA LYS A 475 7.83 0.06 12.52
C LYS A 475 8.97 -0.94 12.71
N LEU A 476 9.14 -1.93 11.83
CA LEU A 476 10.41 -2.66 11.80
C LEU A 476 11.42 -1.69 11.19
N ASN A 477 12.21 -1.01 12.02
CA ASN A 477 13.43 -0.39 11.55
C ASN A 477 14.21 -1.50 10.82
N SER A 478 14.50 -1.30 9.55
CA SER A 478 15.16 -2.24 8.63
C SER A 478 16.56 -2.68 9.05
N GLN A 479 16.95 -2.49 10.32
CA GLN A 479 17.96 -3.31 10.99
C GLN A 479 17.50 -4.77 11.24
N GLY A 480 16.39 -5.19 10.61
CA GLY A 480 15.71 -6.47 10.80
C GLY A 480 16.59 -7.71 10.66
N CYS A 481 16.08 -8.80 11.25
CA CYS A 481 16.47 -10.21 11.11
C CYS A 481 17.90 -10.44 10.57
N ARG A 482 18.88 -10.47 11.48
CA ARG A 482 20.19 -11.05 11.20
C ARG A 482 20.02 -12.49 10.74
N GLN A 483 20.92 -12.98 9.89
CA GLN A 483 20.83 -14.34 9.36
C GLN A 483 20.87 -15.35 10.51
N CYS A 484 19.74 -15.92 10.95
CA CYS A 484 19.72 -16.87 12.03
C CYS A 484 19.60 -18.33 11.57
N CYS A 485 20.24 -19.24 12.29
CA CYS A 485 20.06 -20.67 12.07
C CYS A 485 18.61 -21.08 12.39
N ALA A 486 17.95 -21.78 11.47
CA ALA A 486 16.54 -22.19 11.60
C ALA A 486 16.25 -23.01 12.87
N LYS A 487 17.27 -23.73 13.37
CA LYS A 487 17.18 -24.59 14.55
C LYS A 487 17.39 -23.86 15.87
N CYS A 488 18.40 -22.99 15.94
CA CYS A 488 18.77 -22.34 17.21
C CYS A 488 18.38 -20.86 17.32
N LYS A 489 17.91 -20.25 16.24
CA LYS A 489 17.48 -18.84 16.17
C LYS A 489 18.58 -17.79 16.44
N GLU A 490 19.84 -18.20 16.56
CA GLU A 490 21.01 -17.32 16.71
C GLU A 490 21.62 -16.89 15.39
N MET A 491 22.29 -15.75 15.42
CA MET A 491 22.83 -15.03 14.27
C MET A 491 24.08 -15.71 13.69
N TRP A 492 24.20 -15.75 12.36
CA TRP A 492 25.40 -16.09 11.63
C TRP A 492 26.47 -15.09 12.04
N ASN A 493 27.64 -15.60 12.43
CA ASN A 493 28.75 -14.88 13.06
C ASN A 493 28.60 -14.54 14.56
N THR A 494 27.59 -15.07 15.28
CA THR A 494 27.64 -15.15 16.76
C THR A 494 27.78 -16.60 17.24
N PRO A 495 28.42 -16.84 18.39
CA PRO A 495 28.48 -18.17 18.97
C PRO A 495 27.11 -18.52 19.60
N GLY A 496 26.21 -19.19 18.86
CA GLY A 496 25.04 -19.82 19.47
C GLY A 496 24.27 -20.77 18.51
N CYS A 497 23.53 -21.80 18.95
CA CYS A 497 23.20 -22.27 20.31
C CYS A 497 23.44 -23.77 20.48
N ASP A 498 23.39 -24.15 21.76
CA ASP A 498 23.25 -25.50 22.29
C ASP A 498 24.48 -26.38 22.08
N VAL A 499 25.21 -26.59 23.18
CA VAL A 499 26.39 -27.45 23.27
C VAL A 499 26.12 -28.89 22.81
N SER A 500 24.85 -29.26 22.62
CA SER A 500 24.46 -30.57 22.09
C SER A 500 24.41 -30.67 20.55
N PHE A 501 24.59 -29.58 19.79
CA PHE A 501 24.59 -29.63 18.31
C PHE A 501 25.74 -28.80 17.68
N GLU A 502 26.74 -29.50 17.13
CA GLU A 502 27.87 -28.87 16.41
C GLU A 502 27.45 -28.30 15.04
N HIS A 503 27.84 -27.04 14.77
CA HIS A 503 27.79 -26.47 13.43
C HIS A 503 28.87 -27.11 12.56
N ASN A 504 28.47 -27.65 11.42
CA ASN A 504 29.34 -28.47 10.60
C ASN A 504 30.10 -27.64 9.55
N VAL A 505 30.44 -26.38 9.83
CA VAL A 505 31.27 -25.55 8.93
C VAL A 505 32.28 -24.76 9.76
N VAL A 506 33.56 -24.93 9.45
CA VAL A 506 34.67 -24.21 10.08
C VAL A 506 35.26 -23.27 9.04
N MET A 507 35.32 -21.98 9.34
CA MET A 507 36.07 -21.02 8.51
C MET A 507 37.56 -21.34 8.63
N ILE A 508 38.26 -21.39 7.51
CA ILE A 508 39.69 -21.69 7.46
C ILE A 508 40.38 -20.48 6.87
N ASP A 509 41.47 -20.06 7.51
CA ASP A 509 42.33 -18.99 7.01
C ASP A 509 43.02 -19.35 5.66
#